data_AF-A0A645F7K4-F1
#
_entry.id   AF-A0A645F7K4-F1
#
_cell.length_a   1.000
_cell.length_b   1.000
_cell.length_c   1.000
_cell.angle_alpha   90.00
_cell.angle_beta   90.00
_cell.angle_gamma   90.00
#
_symmetry.space_group_name_H-M   'P 1'
#
loop_
_entity.id
_entity.type
_entity.pdbx_description
1 polymer ?
#
loop_
_entity_poly.entity_id
_entity_poly.type
_entity_poly.pdbx_seq_one_letter_code
_entity_poly.pdbx_strand_id
1 'polypeptide(L)'
;MSIEFVADVERSKSLNDIRSGAVIVSASGMCEAGRIKYHLRENLPRSECTVLIAGFQAAGTLGRRLVDGARLVTIFGTQVPVRARIYTVGGLSAHADQAALLEWLAGFRKPPGRTFVVHGEAGASANFAKAIGERLMWSAVDLPQSGASYTL
;
A
#
# COMPACT_ATOMS: atom_id res chain seq x y z
N MET A 1 -17.02 -22.18 6.39
CA MET A 1 -16.74 -20.84 5.84
C MET A 1 -16.92 -20.92 4.33
N SER A 2 -17.81 -20.11 3.75
CA SER A 2 -18.08 -20.10 2.29
C SER A 2 -17.36 -18.94 1.63
N ILE A 3 -16.81 -19.16 0.44
CA ILE A 3 -16.19 -18.12 -0.41
C ILE A 3 -17.08 -17.96 -1.64
N GLU A 4 -17.48 -16.72 -1.93
CA GLU A 4 -18.27 -16.37 -3.12
C GLU A 4 -17.47 -15.40 -3.98
N PHE A 5 -17.30 -15.73 -5.26
CA PHE A 5 -16.68 -14.83 -6.24
C PHE A 5 -17.77 -14.00 -6.92
N VAL A 6 -17.74 -12.68 -6.73
CA VAL A 6 -18.77 -11.77 -7.25
C VAL A 6 -18.24 -11.02 -8.47
N ALA A 7 -18.63 -11.48 -9.66
CA ALA A 7 -18.34 -10.80 -10.93
C ALA A 7 -19.48 -9.87 -11.38
N ASP A 8 -20.72 -10.11 -10.95
CA ASP A 8 -21.87 -9.28 -11.31
C ASP A 8 -21.87 -7.93 -10.57
N VAL A 9 -22.38 -6.90 -11.24
CA VAL A 9 -22.40 -5.52 -10.72
C VAL A 9 -23.50 -5.34 -9.67
N GLU A 10 -24.70 -5.83 -9.94
CA GLU A 10 -25.83 -5.69 -9.01
C GLU A 10 -25.60 -6.51 -7.75
N ARG A 11 -25.06 -7.72 -7.90
CA ARG A 11 -24.60 -8.52 -6.78
C ARG A 11 -23.55 -7.79 -5.96
N SER A 12 -22.55 -7.16 -6.58
CA SER A 12 -21.54 -6.36 -5.87
C SER A 12 -22.16 -5.19 -5.10
N LYS A 13 -23.16 -4.49 -5.67
CA LYS A 13 -23.85 -3.41 -4.98
C LYS A 13 -24.64 -3.92 -3.77
N SER A 14 -25.33 -5.06 -3.91
CA SER A 14 -26.14 -5.68 -2.84
C SER A 14 -25.31 -6.05 -1.60
N LEU A 15 -24.00 -6.27 -1.76
CA LEU A 15 -23.11 -6.54 -0.61
C LEU A 15 -23.05 -5.36 0.38
N ASN A 16 -23.35 -4.13 -0.05
CA ASN A 16 -23.34 -2.96 0.83
C ASN A 16 -24.52 -2.94 1.81
N ASP A 17 -25.58 -3.70 1.53
CA ASP A 17 -26.75 -3.81 2.40
C ASP A 17 -26.51 -4.75 3.58
N ILE A 18 -25.44 -5.54 3.54
CA ILE A 18 -25.07 -6.46 4.61
C ILE A 18 -24.70 -5.66 5.87
N ARG A 19 -25.38 -5.99 6.98
CA ARG A 19 -25.20 -5.28 8.26
C ARG A 19 -24.20 -5.93 9.21
N SER A 20 -24.00 -7.24 9.12
CA SER A 20 -23.01 -7.96 9.94
C SER A 20 -22.63 -9.31 9.30
N GLY A 21 -21.51 -9.89 9.73
CA GLY A 21 -21.15 -11.27 9.38
C GLY A 21 -20.51 -11.50 8.01
N ALA A 22 -20.03 -10.45 7.32
CA ALA A 22 -19.38 -10.57 6.02
C ALA A 22 -18.00 -9.91 5.97
N VAL A 23 -17.12 -10.49 5.15
CA VAL A 23 -15.83 -9.91 4.76
C VAL A 23 -15.86 -9.69 3.26
N ILE A 24 -15.69 -8.44 2.82
CA ILE A 24 -15.65 -8.07 1.41
C ILE A 24 -14.19 -7.80 1.04
N VAL A 25 -13.67 -8.58 0.10
CA VAL A 25 -12.35 -8.36 -0.49
C VAL A 25 -12.55 -7.78 -1.88
N SER A 26 -12.05 -6.56 -2.11
CA SER A 26 -12.22 -5.85 -3.38
C SER A 26 -10.96 -5.12 -3.81
N ALA A 27 -10.68 -5.16 -5.12
CA ALA A 27 -9.69 -4.31 -5.76
C ALA A 27 -10.21 -2.87 -5.96
N SER A 28 -9.34 -1.86 -6.11
CA SER A 28 -7.86 -1.93 -6.06
C SER A 28 -7.28 -1.78 -4.66
N GLY A 29 -6.09 -2.35 -4.43
CA GLY A 29 -5.44 -2.42 -3.11
C GLY A 29 -5.02 -1.07 -2.50
N MET A 30 -5.02 0.01 -3.29
CA MET A 30 -4.78 1.39 -2.80
C MET A 30 -6.04 2.26 -2.77
N CYS A 31 -7.21 1.65 -2.99
CA CYS A 31 -8.52 2.32 -2.97
C CYS A 31 -8.75 3.38 -4.06
N GLU A 32 -7.93 3.42 -5.11
CA GLU A 32 -8.00 4.46 -6.15
C GLU A 32 -9.00 4.16 -7.27
N ALA A 33 -9.32 2.88 -7.50
CA ALA A 33 -10.15 2.46 -8.62
C ALA A 33 -10.95 1.19 -8.33
N GLY A 34 -11.99 0.97 -9.13
CA GLY A 34 -12.81 -0.24 -9.07
C GLY A 34 -13.87 -0.24 -7.97
N ARG A 35 -14.38 -1.44 -7.68
CA ARG A 35 -15.53 -1.67 -6.78
C ARG A 35 -15.27 -1.20 -5.35
N ILE A 36 -14.02 -1.18 -4.91
CA ILE A 36 -13.65 -0.75 -3.56
C ILE A 36 -14.12 0.67 -3.25
N LYS A 37 -14.15 1.58 -4.24
CA LYS A 37 -14.61 2.95 -4.02
C LYS A 37 -16.10 3.02 -3.69
N TYR A 38 -16.90 2.15 -4.30
CA TYR A 38 -18.32 2.05 -3.99
C TYR A 38 -18.51 1.46 -2.59
N HIS A 39 -17.81 0.38 -2.27
CA HIS A 39 -17.85 -0.21 -0.92
C HIS A 39 -17.40 0.79 0.16
N LEU A 40 -16.35 1.56 -0.09
CA LEU A 40 -15.88 2.59 0.84
C LEU A 40 -16.89 3.72 1.00
N ARG A 41 -17.49 4.21 -0.10
CA ARG A 41 -18.53 5.25 -0.03
C ARG A 41 -19.69 4.84 0.88
N GLU A 42 -20.16 3.60 0.76
CA GLU A 42 -21.30 3.10 1.54
C GLU A 42 -20.92 2.73 2.99
N ASN A 43 -19.70 2.23 3.23
CA ASN A 43 -19.33 1.66 4.52
C ASN A 43 -18.48 2.57 5.41
N LEU A 44 -17.76 3.56 4.88
CA LEU A 44 -16.99 4.52 5.71
C LEU A 44 -17.87 5.30 6.71
N PRO A 45 -19.12 5.69 6.41
CA PRO A 45 -19.99 6.39 7.36
C PRO A 45 -20.52 5.51 8.51
N ARG A 46 -20.31 4.20 8.46
CA ARG A 46 -20.86 3.20 9.38
C ARG A 46 -19.82 2.85 10.45
N SER A 47 -20.11 3.15 11.72
CA SER A 47 -19.16 2.96 12.83
C SER A 47 -18.98 1.49 13.23
N GLU A 48 -19.94 0.63 12.85
CA GLU A 48 -19.87 -0.81 13.00
C GLU A 48 -18.96 -1.48 11.94
N CYS A 49 -18.63 -0.77 10.85
CA CYS A 49 -17.76 -1.27 9.80
C CYS A 49 -16.28 -1.09 10.14
N THR A 50 -15.47 -1.97 9.55
CA THR A 50 -14.02 -1.92 9.60
C THR A 50 -13.45 -1.96 8.19
N VAL A 51 -12.49 -1.08 7.90
CA VAL A 51 -11.65 -1.13 6.71
C VAL A 51 -10.28 -1.64 7.13
N LEU A 52 -9.92 -2.83 6.63
CA LEU A 52 -8.63 -3.46 6.87
C LEU A 52 -7.72 -3.23 5.66
N ILE A 53 -6.65 -2.46 5.86
CA ILE A 53 -5.63 -2.20 4.83
C ILE A 53 -4.51 -3.23 4.99
N ALA A 54 -4.38 -4.12 4.00
CA ALA A 54 -3.45 -5.25 4.04
C ALA A 54 -2.03 -4.92 3.50
N GLY A 55 -1.80 -3.73 2.97
CA GLY A 55 -0.51 -3.42 2.33
C GLY A 55 -0.22 -1.94 2.23
N PHE A 56 0.98 -1.64 1.73
CA PHE A 56 1.50 -0.27 1.59
C PHE A 56 0.54 0.62 0.79
N GLN A 57 0.41 1.87 1.25
CA GLN A 57 -0.43 2.89 0.64
C GLN A 57 0.44 4.06 0.21
N ALA A 58 0.60 4.24 -1.10
CA ALA A 58 1.41 5.31 -1.64
C ALA A 58 0.83 6.69 -1.31
N ALA A 59 1.71 7.67 -1.09
CA ALA A 59 1.33 9.06 -0.90
C ALA A 59 0.37 9.56 -2.00
N GLY A 60 -0.65 10.31 -1.61
CA GLY A 60 -1.67 10.86 -2.52
C GLY A 60 -2.88 9.95 -2.76
N THR A 61 -2.80 8.65 -2.44
CA THR A 61 -3.93 7.73 -2.62
C THR A 61 -5.03 7.93 -1.57
N LEU A 62 -6.26 7.51 -1.87
CA LEU A 62 -7.36 7.43 -0.92
C LEU A 62 -7.01 6.50 0.24
N GLY A 63 -6.42 5.33 -0.06
CA GLY A 63 -6.03 4.39 0.99
C GLY A 63 -4.99 4.98 1.94
N ARG A 64 -4.03 5.79 1.45
CA ARG A 64 -3.08 6.49 2.32
C ARG A 64 -3.77 7.51 3.22
N ARG A 65 -4.70 8.30 2.68
CA ARG A 65 -5.51 9.25 3.48
C ARG A 65 -6.30 8.54 4.59
N LEU A 66 -6.83 7.35 4.33
CA LEU A 66 -7.52 6.55 5.34
C LEU A 66 -6.56 6.07 6.43
N VAL A 67 -5.39 5.54 6.05
CA VAL A 67 -4.35 5.10 7.00
C VAL A 67 -3.84 6.26 7.85
N ASP A 68 -3.68 7.44 7.27
CA ASP A 68 -3.24 8.67 7.97
C ASP A 68 -4.34 9.25 8.89
N GLY A 69 -5.53 8.64 8.95
CA GLY A 69 -6.58 8.99 9.91
C GLY A 69 -7.53 10.09 9.45
N ALA A 70 -7.67 10.32 8.14
CA ALA A 70 -8.61 11.29 7.61
C ALA A 70 -10.04 11.03 8.13
N ARG A 71 -10.68 12.06 8.70
CA ARG A 71 -12.07 12.01 9.19
C ARG A 71 -13.11 12.27 8.10
N LEU A 72 -12.66 12.80 6.96
CA LEU A 72 -13.47 13.13 5.80
C LEU A 72 -12.64 12.87 4.54
N VAL A 73 -13.22 12.20 3.56
CA VAL A 73 -12.58 11.91 2.26
C VAL A 73 -13.53 12.21 1.12
N THR A 74 -12.99 12.43 -0.08
CA THR A 74 -13.81 12.64 -1.29
C THR A 74 -13.82 11.38 -2.14
N ILE A 75 -15.00 10.84 -2.42
CA ILE A 75 -15.20 9.68 -3.27
C ILE A 75 -16.28 10.02 -4.31
N PHE A 76 -15.96 9.88 -5.60
CA PHE A 76 -16.83 10.26 -6.72
C PHE A 76 -17.35 11.71 -6.65
N GLY A 77 -16.51 12.64 -6.16
CA GLY A 77 -16.87 14.04 -6.00
C GLY A 77 -17.71 14.35 -4.75
N THR A 78 -18.12 13.35 -3.99
CA THR A 78 -18.91 13.52 -2.75
C THR A 78 -18.01 13.40 -1.53
N GLN A 79 -18.25 14.25 -0.53
CA GLN A 79 -17.61 14.14 0.79
C GLN A 79 -18.23 13.00 1.59
N VAL A 80 -17.40 12.09 2.08
CA VAL A 80 -17.80 10.89 2.83
C VAL A 80 -17.13 10.94 4.22
N PRO A 81 -17.91 10.96 5.32
CA PRO A 81 -17.34 10.92 6.67
C PRO A 81 -16.75 9.54 6.97
N VAL A 82 -15.60 9.53 7.64
CA VAL A 82 -14.91 8.30 8.06
C VAL A 82 -15.24 8.04 9.53
N ARG A 83 -16.25 7.20 9.75
CA ARG A 83 -16.67 6.71 11.07
C ARG A 83 -16.29 5.24 11.28
N ALA A 84 -16.13 4.48 10.21
CA ALA A 84 -15.61 3.13 10.23
C ALA A 84 -14.21 3.09 10.86
N ARG A 85 -13.88 1.97 11.50
CA ARG A 85 -12.54 1.75 12.05
C ARG A 85 -11.57 1.44 10.93
N ILE A 86 -10.41 2.09 10.93
CA ILE A 86 -9.34 1.81 9.98
C ILE A 86 -8.24 1.04 10.71
N TYR A 87 -7.90 -0.14 10.20
CA TYR A 87 -6.78 -0.94 10.70
C TYR A 87 -5.81 -1.25 9.58
N THR A 88 -4.53 -1.38 9.92
CA THR A 88 -3.49 -1.86 9.02
C THR A 88 -2.96 -3.20 9.53
N VAL A 89 -2.76 -4.15 8.62
CA VAL A 89 -2.03 -5.39 8.92
C VAL A 89 -0.69 -5.29 8.20
N GLY A 90 0.37 -5.05 8.98
CA GLY A 90 1.73 -5.18 8.47
C GLY A 90 2.02 -6.65 8.11
N GLY A 91 2.82 -6.90 7.08
CA GLY A 91 3.32 -8.24 6.75
C GLY A 91 2.55 -9.02 5.68
N LEU A 92 1.44 -8.49 5.14
CA LEU A 92 0.80 -9.05 3.94
C LEU A 92 1.24 -8.36 2.64
N SER A 93 2.18 -7.41 2.71
CA SER A 93 2.83 -6.89 1.52
C SER A 93 3.76 -7.94 0.93
N ALA A 94 3.68 -8.17 -0.38
CA ALA A 94 4.62 -9.03 -1.11
C ALA A 94 6.04 -8.43 -1.24
N HIS A 95 6.35 -7.36 -0.49
CA HIS A 95 7.63 -6.67 -0.49
C HIS A 95 8.40 -7.02 0.78
N ALA A 96 9.69 -7.32 0.61
CA ALA A 96 10.64 -7.47 1.70
C ALA A 96 10.77 -6.15 2.49
N ASP A 97 10.90 -6.25 3.81
CA ASP A 97 11.26 -5.11 4.62
C ASP A 97 12.75 -4.76 4.45
N GLN A 98 13.20 -3.67 5.10
CA GLN A 98 14.58 -3.24 5.00
C GLN A 98 15.56 -4.32 5.47
N ALA A 99 15.23 -5.08 6.52
CA ALA A 99 16.12 -6.10 7.06
C ALA A 99 16.30 -7.25 6.07
N ALA A 100 15.20 -7.76 5.50
CA ALA A 100 15.21 -8.80 4.49
C ALA A 100 15.92 -8.35 3.20
N LEU A 101 15.76 -7.10 2.78
CA LEU A 101 16.51 -6.56 1.63
C LEU A 101 18.02 -6.50 1.90
N LEU A 102 18.44 -6.06 3.10
CA LEU A 102 19.86 -6.03 3.48
C LEU A 102 20.44 -7.44 3.57
N GLU A 103 19.69 -8.39 4.12
CA GLU A 103 20.08 -9.81 4.19
C GLU A 103 20.26 -10.39 2.80
N TRP A 104 19.33 -10.11 1.88
CA TRP A 104 19.43 -10.52 0.48
C TRP A 104 20.68 -9.94 -0.19
N LEU A 105 20.98 -8.64 0.01
CA LEU A 105 22.19 -8.00 -0.52
C LEU A 105 23.48 -8.55 0.11
N ALA A 106 23.46 -8.98 1.37
CA ALA A 106 24.61 -9.59 2.03
C ALA A 106 25.00 -10.96 1.43
N GLY A 107 24.10 -11.60 0.67
CA GLY A 107 24.37 -12.86 -0.03
C GLY A 107 25.32 -12.75 -1.22
N PHE A 108 25.64 -11.55 -1.70
CA PHE A 108 26.57 -11.35 -2.81
C PHE A 108 28.03 -11.57 -2.37
N ARG A 109 28.77 -12.46 -3.05
CA ARG A 109 30.19 -12.75 -2.73
C ARG A 109 31.12 -11.55 -2.94
N LYS A 110 30.76 -10.65 -3.86
CA LYS A 110 31.47 -9.41 -4.15
C LYS A 110 30.45 -8.30 -4.29
N PRO A 111 30.71 -7.09 -3.78
CA PRO A 111 29.84 -5.96 -3.98
C PRO A 111 29.70 -5.67 -5.49
N PRO A 112 28.49 -5.35 -5.98
CA PRO A 112 28.31 -4.82 -7.32
C PRO A 112 29.18 -3.57 -7.53
N GLY A 113 29.65 -3.36 -8.76
CA GLY A 113 30.40 -2.15 -9.09
C GLY A 113 29.61 -0.86 -8.88
N ARG A 114 28.28 -0.95 -8.95
CA ARG A 114 27.33 0.14 -8.69
C ARG A 114 25.95 -0.42 -8.34
N THR A 115 25.24 0.22 -7.41
CA THR A 115 23.90 -0.18 -6.94
C THR A 115 22.96 1.01 -7.02
N PHE A 116 21.76 0.82 -7.57
CA PHE A 116 20.75 1.88 -7.68
C PHE A 116 19.54 1.55 -6.81
N VAL A 117 19.17 2.45 -5.91
CA VAL A 117 17.97 2.29 -5.05
C VAL A 117 16.80 3.03 -5.70
N VAL A 118 15.79 2.28 -6.10
CA VAL A 118 14.63 2.77 -6.85
C VAL A 118 13.31 2.27 -6.25
N HIS A 119 12.18 2.75 -6.77
CA HIS A 119 10.84 2.28 -6.43
C HIS A 119 10.50 2.34 -4.93
N GLY A 120 10.84 3.46 -4.29
CA GLY A 120 10.47 3.77 -2.91
C GLY A 120 10.25 5.27 -2.72
N GLU A 121 9.53 5.64 -1.66
CA GLU A 121 9.42 7.04 -1.26
C GLU A 121 10.81 7.65 -1.02
N ALA A 122 11.01 8.94 -1.31
CA ALA A 122 12.34 9.56 -1.29
C ALA A 122 13.11 9.32 0.03
N GLY A 123 12.42 9.46 1.17
CA GLY A 123 13.01 9.20 2.49
C GLY A 123 13.34 7.73 2.73
N ALA A 124 12.46 6.81 2.32
CA ALA A 124 12.69 5.37 2.45
C ALA A 124 13.88 4.91 1.60
N SER A 125 13.94 5.39 0.35
CA SER A 125 15.04 5.12 -0.58
C SER A 125 16.36 5.67 -0.04
N ALA A 126 16.39 6.92 0.45
CA ALA A 126 17.59 7.52 1.03
C ALA A 126 18.08 6.77 2.27
N ASN A 127 17.16 6.41 3.17
CA ASN A 127 17.50 5.63 4.36
C ASN A 127 18.03 4.23 4.00
N PHE A 128 17.47 3.59 2.98
CA PHE A 128 17.96 2.29 2.54
C PHE A 128 19.33 2.38 1.86
N ALA A 129 19.55 3.36 0.98
CA ALA A 129 20.86 3.58 0.37
C ALA A 129 21.96 3.83 1.42
N LYS A 130 21.65 4.64 2.43
CA LYS A 130 22.52 4.86 3.59
C LYS A 130 22.80 3.55 4.34
N ALA A 131 21.76 2.75 4.61
CA ALA A 131 21.91 1.47 5.30
C ALA A 131 22.79 0.47 4.52
N ILE A 132 22.72 0.45 3.18
CA ILE A 132 23.60 -0.35 2.34
C ILE A 132 25.06 0.09 2.52
N GLY A 133 25.33 1.40 2.44
CA GLY A 133 26.69 1.94 2.63
C GLY A 133 27.26 1.67 4.01
N GLU A 134 26.45 1.80 5.07
CA GLU A 134 26.91 1.63 6.46
C GLU A 134 27.03 0.17 6.88
N ARG A 135 26.13 -0.72 6.43
CA ARG A 135 26.09 -2.11 6.90
C ARG A 135 26.82 -3.08 5.99
N LEU A 136 26.85 -2.81 4.68
CA LEU A 136 27.50 -3.68 3.69
C LEU A 136 28.81 -3.09 3.18
N MET A 137 29.14 -1.84 3.54
CA MET A 137 30.36 -1.13 3.09
C MET A 137 30.44 -0.99 1.56
N TRP A 138 29.30 -0.95 0.86
CA TRP A 138 29.27 -0.74 -0.58
C TRP A 138 29.44 0.76 -0.87
N SER A 139 30.47 1.11 -1.63
CA SER A 139 30.87 2.50 -1.88
C SER A 139 30.11 3.20 -2.99
N ALA A 140 29.41 2.45 -3.86
CA ALA A 140 28.74 2.98 -5.04
C ALA A 140 27.24 2.67 -4.98
N VAL A 141 26.50 3.45 -4.18
CA VAL A 141 25.04 3.36 -4.04
C VAL A 141 24.41 4.69 -4.45
N ASP A 142 23.64 4.65 -5.52
CA ASP A 142 23.02 5.84 -6.13
C ASP A 142 21.51 5.87 -5.89
N LEU A 143 20.99 7.09 -5.74
CA LEU A 143 19.57 7.41 -5.74
C LEU A 143 19.23 8.13 -7.04
N PRO A 144 18.91 7.39 -8.11
CA PRO A 144 18.70 8.01 -9.40
C PRO A 144 17.48 8.92 -9.39
N GLN A 145 17.63 10.07 -10.06
CA GLN A 145 16.53 11.00 -10.28
C GLN A 145 15.81 10.67 -11.60
N SER A 146 14.53 11.02 -11.69
CA SER A 146 13.76 10.83 -12.91
C SER A 146 14.44 11.56 -14.08
N GLY A 147 14.69 10.84 -15.17
CA GLY A 147 15.37 11.38 -16.37
C GLY A 147 16.90 11.32 -16.33
N ALA A 148 17.51 10.84 -15.24
CA ALA A 148 18.96 10.64 -15.19
C ALA A 148 19.41 9.48 -16.09
N SER A 149 20.62 9.60 -16.66
CA SER A 149 21.29 8.56 -17.45
C SER A 149 22.64 8.20 -16.83
N TYR A 150 23.00 6.93 -16.88
CA TYR A 150 24.23 6.41 -16.28
C TYR A 150 24.96 5.50 -17.26
N THR A 151 26.27 5.69 -17.38
CA THR A 151 27.17 4.74 -18.04
C THR A 151 27.69 3.75 -16.99
N LEU A 152 27.67 2.46 -17.32
CA LEU A 152 28.10 1.36 -16.46
C LEU A 152 29.47 0.83 -16.86
#